data_AF-A0AAP6GYH2-F1
#
_entry.id   AF-A0AAP6GYH2-F1
#
_cell.length_a   1.000
_cell.length_b   1.000
_cell.length_c   1.000
_cell.angle_alpha   90.00
_cell.angle_beta   90.00
_cell.angle_gamma   90.00
#
_symmetry.space_group_name_H-M   'P 1'
#
loop_
_entity.id
_entity.type
_entity.pdbx_description
1 polymer ?
#
loop_
_entity_poly.entity_id
_entity_poly.type
_entity_poly.pdbx_seq_one_letter_code
_entity_poly.pdbx_strand_id
1 'polypeptide(L)'
;MKGPLGFNAEDLLQETLSMQRKLMDGLKLLPSVEDVDYGATAREEVWRDGKVTLYRFVGEQAPVQRTPLLIVYALVNRPYMVDLQADRSLVQRLLALGHDVYVLDWGYPDRSERYQTLEDYLLRYVEGAVDHLVAASDGAPVNMLGVCQGGVFALCYAALRQPKLANLITMVTPVDFQTPDNMLSHWARQVDVDLLVDTLGNIPADLMNASYLMLKPFRLNIQKYVGLLDILDDKAALQDFLRMEKWIFDSPDLAGEAFRDFIKQFYQGNGLMRDGVTIGEEHVDLRQVTLPVLNIYAEQDHLVPPDASRAMGARIGSTDYTESSFRGGHIGIYVSGRAQREVPGTISDWLAERS
;
A
#
# COMPACT_ATOMS: atom_id res chain seq x y z
N MET A 1 19.31 -49.58 1.51
CA MET A 1 18.13 -49.50 2.41
C MET A 1 17.95 -48.04 2.80
N LYS A 2 16.77 -47.46 2.55
CA LYS A 2 16.43 -46.13 3.08
C LYS A 2 16.33 -46.23 4.60
N GLY A 3 16.92 -45.27 5.32
CA GLY A 3 16.88 -45.26 6.79
C GLY A 3 15.47 -44.98 7.31
N PRO A 4 15.26 -44.99 8.65
CA PRO A 4 13.95 -44.79 9.28
C PRO A 4 13.29 -43.44 8.97
N LEU A 5 14.01 -42.50 8.33
CA LEU A 5 13.54 -41.19 7.90
C LEU A 5 13.30 -41.07 6.38
N GLY A 6 13.43 -42.15 5.61
CA GLY A 6 13.08 -42.18 4.18
C GLY A 6 14.17 -41.72 3.19
N PHE A 7 15.35 -41.33 3.67
CA PHE A 7 16.51 -40.94 2.83
C PHE A 7 17.67 -41.94 2.99
N ASN A 8 18.49 -42.07 1.95
CA ASN A 8 19.76 -42.80 1.97
C ASN A 8 20.96 -41.84 1.75
N ALA A 9 22.20 -42.32 1.94
CA ALA A 9 23.39 -41.48 1.81
C ALA A 9 23.59 -40.90 0.40
N GLU A 10 23.08 -41.58 -0.63
CA GLU A 10 23.15 -41.16 -2.02
C GLU A 10 22.13 -40.05 -2.32
N ASP A 11 20.93 -40.13 -1.73
CA ASP A 11 19.90 -39.09 -1.78
C ASP A 11 20.43 -37.77 -1.16
N LEU A 12 21.06 -37.86 0.03
CA LEU A 12 21.69 -36.72 0.70
C LEU A 12 22.84 -36.11 -0.12
N LEU A 13 23.62 -36.94 -0.79
CA LEU A 13 24.75 -36.51 -1.60
C LEU A 13 24.27 -35.82 -2.89
N GLN A 14 23.20 -36.34 -3.52
CA GLN A 14 22.57 -35.66 -4.65
C GLN A 14 21.92 -34.33 -4.26
N GLU A 15 21.25 -34.27 -3.11
CA GLU A 15 20.65 -33.05 -2.58
C GLU A 15 21.72 -31.99 -2.29
N THR A 16 22.84 -32.40 -1.67
CA THR A 16 23.99 -31.52 -1.40
C THR A 16 24.62 -30.99 -2.70
N LEU A 17 24.80 -31.85 -3.71
CA LEU A 17 25.35 -31.47 -5.02
C LEU A 17 24.40 -30.54 -5.79
N SER A 18 23.08 -30.78 -5.71
CA SER A 18 22.05 -29.92 -6.29
C SER A 18 22.07 -28.53 -5.65
N MET A 19 22.11 -28.46 -4.31
CA MET A 19 22.21 -27.22 -3.56
C MET A 19 23.50 -26.45 -3.89
N GLN A 20 24.64 -27.14 -3.98
CA GLN A 20 25.91 -26.53 -4.35
C GLN A 20 25.89 -25.97 -5.78
N ARG A 21 25.24 -26.66 -6.72
CA ARG A 21 25.07 -26.19 -8.10
C ARG A 21 24.17 -24.95 -8.15
N LYS A 22 23.01 -24.97 -7.47
CA LYS A 22 22.12 -23.80 -7.35
C LYS A 22 22.83 -22.59 -6.75
N LEU A 23 23.63 -22.78 -5.69
CA LEU A 23 24.44 -21.71 -5.10
C LEU A 23 25.47 -21.15 -6.09
N MET A 24 26.17 -22.02 -6.83
CA MET A 24 27.16 -21.60 -7.82
C MET A 24 26.54 -20.86 -9.00
N ASP A 25 25.37 -21.29 -9.47
CA ASP A 25 24.67 -20.63 -10.58
C ASP A 25 24.02 -19.31 -10.13
N GLY A 26 23.48 -19.26 -8.91
CA GLY A 26 23.02 -18.04 -8.27
C GLY A 26 24.14 -16.99 -8.09
N LEU A 27 25.33 -17.41 -7.63
CA LEU A 27 26.50 -16.52 -7.50
C LEU A 27 26.99 -15.95 -8.84
N LYS A 28 26.75 -16.66 -9.96
CA LYS A 28 27.04 -16.15 -11.31
C LYS A 28 25.95 -15.22 -11.84
N LEU A 29 24.70 -15.43 -11.41
CA LEU A 29 23.56 -14.62 -11.81
C LEU A 29 23.52 -13.27 -11.08
N LEU A 30 23.92 -13.21 -9.80
CA LEU A 30 23.87 -12.00 -8.99
C LEU A 30 24.58 -10.78 -9.63
N PRO A 31 25.79 -10.89 -10.22
CA PRO A 31 26.42 -9.77 -10.92
C PRO A 31 25.77 -9.41 -12.27
N SER A 32 24.92 -10.29 -12.82
CA SER A 32 24.22 -10.10 -14.11
C SER A 32 22.79 -9.57 -13.95
N VAL A 33 22.32 -9.46 -12.71
CA VAL A 33 21.11 -8.71 -12.39
C VAL A 33 21.55 -7.25 -12.30
N GLU A 34 21.35 -6.51 -13.39
CA GLU A 34 21.56 -5.06 -13.45
C GLU A 34 20.71 -4.35 -12.36
N ASP A 35 21.05 -3.08 -12.07
CA ASP A 35 20.25 -2.22 -11.19
C ASP A 35 18.78 -2.39 -11.52
N VAL A 36 18.05 -3.00 -10.59
CA VAL A 36 16.66 -3.39 -10.80
C VAL A 36 15.85 -2.12 -11.01
N ASP A 37 15.50 -1.87 -12.27
CA ASP A 37 14.64 -0.76 -12.68
C ASP A 37 13.20 -1.04 -12.22
N TYR A 38 12.52 0.01 -11.77
CA TYR A 38 11.17 0.01 -11.19
C TYR A 38 10.39 1.20 -11.76
N GLY A 39 9.05 1.12 -11.76
CA GLY A 39 8.24 2.16 -12.42
C GLY A 39 8.33 2.05 -13.94
N ALA A 40 7.90 0.91 -14.48
CA ALA A 40 7.99 0.60 -15.91
C ALA A 40 7.11 1.49 -16.79
N THR A 41 6.19 2.24 -16.18
CA THR A 41 5.21 3.04 -16.90
C THR A 41 5.67 4.49 -17.02
N ALA A 42 5.61 5.02 -18.25
CA ALA A 42 5.87 6.43 -18.49
C ALA A 42 4.95 7.30 -17.63
N ARG A 43 5.51 8.34 -17.01
CA ARG A 43 4.76 9.26 -16.15
C ARG A 43 5.25 10.68 -16.30
N GLU A 44 4.35 11.61 -16.07
CA GLU A 44 4.58 13.05 -16.12
C GLU A 44 4.26 13.65 -14.75
N GLU A 45 5.12 14.53 -14.26
CA GLU A 45 4.80 15.38 -13.12
C GLU A 45 3.80 16.45 -13.57
N VAL A 46 2.62 16.47 -12.95
CA VAL A 46 1.55 17.42 -13.30
C VAL A 46 1.30 18.46 -12.21
N TRP A 47 1.65 18.14 -10.96
CA TRP A 47 1.54 19.04 -9.82
C TRP A 47 2.58 18.71 -8.74
N ARG A 48 3.03 19.72 -8.00
CA ARG A 48 3.97 19.58 -6.89
C ARG A 48 3.70 20.62 -5.81
N ASP A 49 3.80 20.20 -4.55
CA ASP A 49 3.92 21.06 -3.38
C ASP A 49 5.04 20.55 -2.49
N GLY A 50 6.14 21.31 -2.43
CA GLY A 50 7.37 20.89 -1.75
C GLY A 50 7.91 19.59 -2.33
N LYS A 51 7.93 18.53 -1.52
CA LYS A 51 8.38 17.19 -1.93
C LYS A 51 7.26 16.30 -2.44
N VAL A 52 6.01 16.67 -2.16
CA VAL A 52 4.85 15.92 -2.62
C VAL A 52 4.65 16.20 -4.10
N THR A 53 4.60 15.15 -4.90
CA THR A 53 4.48 15.23 -6.36
C THR A 53 3.29 14.38 -6.80
N LEU A 54 2.43 14.94 -7.65
CA LEU A 54 1.38 14.22 -8.35
C LEU A 54 1.89 13.82 -9.72
N TYR A 55 1.92 12.51 -9.97
CA TYR A 55 2.29 11.95 -11.27
C TYR A 55 1.07 11.49 -12.02
N ARG A 56 0.94 11.91 -13.28
CA ARG A 56 0.03 11.31 -14.25
C ARG A 56 0.75 10.20 -14.98
N PHE A 57 0.17 9.02 -15.06
CA PHE A 57 0.75 7.92 -15.82
C PHE A 57 0.21 7.90 -17.24
N VAL A 58 1.08 7.59 -18.21
CA VAL A 58 0.80 7.66 -19.63
C VAL A 58 0.80 6.25 -20.21
N GLY A 59 -0.39 5.79 -20.62
CA GLY A 59 -0.58 4.52 -21.32
C GLY A 59 -0.39 4.65 -22.83
N GLU A 60 -0.34 3.52 -23.53
CA GLU A 60 -0.26 3.47 -25.01
C GLU A 60 -1.52 4.02 -25.69
N GLN A 61 -2.65 3.99 -24.99
CA GLN A 61 -3.95 4.43 -25.49
C GLN A 61 -4.44 5.61 -24.67
N ALA A 62 -5.20 6.50 -25.32
CA ALA A 62 -5.87 7.60 -24.62
C ALA A 62 -6.92 7.05 -23.64
N PRO A 63 -7.07 7.65 -22.45
CA PRO A 63 -8.13 7.27 -21.52
C PRO A 63 -9.52 7.35 -22.15
N VAL A 64 -10.34 6.34 -21.90
CA VAL A 64 -11.75 6.29 -22.33
C VAL A 64 -12.65 6.83 -21.20
N GLN A 65 -12.28 6.58 -19.95
CA GLN A 65 -12.96 7.12 -18.78
C GLN A 65 -12.59 8.59 -18.61
N ARG A 66 -13.60 9.45 -18.50
CA ARG A 66 -13.41 10.91 -18.36
C ARG A 66 -13.02 11.33 -16.95
N THR A 67 -13.47 10.57 -15.95
CA THR A 67 -13.22 10.87 -14.54
C THR A 67 -11.83 10.36 -14.15
N PRO A 68 -10.92 11.23 -13.70
CA PRO A 68 -9.57 10.81 -13.31
C PRO A 68 -9.60 9.93 -12.06
N LEU A 69 -8.68 8.98 -11.98
CA LEU A 69 -8.49 8.10 -10.83
C LEU A 69 -7.21 8.49 -10.08
N LEU A 70 -7.38 9.09 -8.91
CA LEU A 70 -6.28 9.46 -8.01
C LEU A 70 -5.99 8.33 -7.03
N ILE A 71 -4.76 7.81 -7.04
CA ILE A 71 -4.24 6.84 -6.09
C ILE A 71 -3.50 7.56 -4.97
N VAL A 72 -4.00 7.40 -3.75
CA VAL A 72 -3.38 7.88 -2.50
C VAL A 72 -2.75 6.70 -1.77
N TYR A 73 -1.43 6.68 -1.71
CA TYR A 73 -0.68 5.58 -1.10
C TYR A 73 -0.42 5.82 0.39
N ALA A 74 0.01 4.77 1.12
CA ALA A 74 0.48 4.91 2.49
C ALA A 74 1.73 5.80 2.57
N LEU A 75 2.00 6.37 3.75
CA LEU A 75 3.27 7.06 4.02
C LEU A 75 4.42 6.07 4.17
N VAL A 76 4.09 4.83 4.53
CA VAL A 76 5.02 3.71 4.66
C VAL A 76 5.31 3.15 3.27
N ASN A 77 6.59 3.12 2.92
CA ASN A 77 7.14 2.70 1.62
C ASN A 77 6.69 3.58 0.44
N ARG A 78 7.43 3.48 -0.66
CA ARG A 78 7.17 4.29 -1.85
C ARG A 78 5.99 3.78 -2.68
N PRO A 79 5.26 4.68 -3.36
CA PRO A 79 4.04 4.34 -4.11
C PRO A 79 4.29 3.56 -5.39
N TYR A 80 5.54 3.44 -5.88
CA TYR A 80 5.84 2.63 -7.07
C TYR A 80 5.49 1.14 -6.89
N MET A 81 5.09 0.70 -5.69
CA MET A 81 4.45 -0.60 -5.49
C MET A 81 3.24 -0.83 -6.40
N VAL A 82 2.48 0.21 -6.73
CA VAL A 82 1.33 0.10 -7.65
C VAL A 82 1.78 -0.03 -9.13
N ASP A 83 3.07 0.17 -9.40
CA ASP A 83 3.72 0.09 -10.72
C ASP A 83 5.09 -0.62 -10.65
N LEU A 84 5.14 -1.77 -9.98
CA LEU A 84 6.41 -2.42 -9.61
C LEU A 84 7.21 -2.90 -10.84
N GLN A 85 6.54 -3.56 -11.79
CA GLN A 85 7.12 -4.01 -13.07
C GLN A 85 6.01 -4.21 -14.10
N ALA A 86 6.35 -4.28 -15.38
CA ALA A 86 5.37 -4.30 -16.48
C ALA A 86 4.29 -5.41 -16.36
N ASP A 87 4.67 -6.62 -15.96
CA ASP A 87 3.73 -7.73 -15.78
C ASP A 87 2.99 -7.71 -14.41
N ARG A 88 3.45 -6.86 -13.48
CA ARG A 88 2.92 -6.65 -12.12
C ARG A 88 2.74 -5.17 -11.80
N SER A 89 1.92 -4.51 -12.61
CA SER A 89 1.56 -3.12 -12.44
C SER A 89 0.05 -2.97 -12.43
N LEU A 90 -0.48 -2.54 -11.29
CA LEU A 90 -1.88 -2.13 -11.17
C LEU A 90 -2.15 -0.94 -12.09
N VAL A 91 -1.22 0.01 -12.14
CA VAL A 91 -1.30 1.22 -12.97
C VAL A 91 -1.40 0.87 -14.46
N GLN A 92 -0.51 0.03 -14.99
CA GLN A 92 -0.56 -0.35 -16.41
C GLN A 92 -1.88 -1.01 -16.79
N ARG A 93 -2.43 -1.83 -15.90
CA ARG A 93 -3.69 -2.53 -16.17
C ARG A 93 -4.88 -1.58 -16.12
N LEU A 94 -4.90 -0.63 -15.21
CA LEU A 94 -5.93 0.41 -15.17
C LEU A 94 -5.86 1.30 -16.42
N LEU A 95 -4.64 1.68 -16.86
CA LEU A 95 -4.43 2.40 -18.12
C LEU A 95 -4.94 1.60 -19.33
N ALA A 96 -4.62 0.29 -19.40
CA ALA A 96 -5.08 -0.60 -20.46
C ALA A 96 -6.61 -0.81 -20.46
N LEU A 97 -7.26 -0.65 -19.30
CA LEU A 97 -8.72 -0.64 -19.15
C LEU A 97 -9.34 0.74 -19.43
N GLY A 98 -8.53 1.73 -19.82
CA GLY A 98 -8.98 3.05 -20.26
C GLY A 98 -9.16 4.10 -19.15
N HIS A 99 -8.58 3.89 -17.96
CA HIS A 99 -8.60 4.88 -16.87
C HIS A 99 -7.49 5.92 -17.02
N ASP A 100 -7.76 7.18 -16.63
CA ASP A 100 -6.72 8.23 -16.50
C ASP A 100 -6.17 8.20 -15.07
N VAL A 101 -4.97 7.65 -14.89
CA VAL A 101 -4.44 7.25 -13.57
C VAL A 101 -3.41 8.26 -13.08
N TYR A 102 -3.61 8.72 -11.84
CA TYR A 102 -2.71 9.62 -11.13
C TYR A 102 -2.27 8.99 -9.83
N VAL A 103 -1.01 9.20 -9.42
CA VAL A 103 -0.49 8.70 -8.14
C VAL A 103 0.17 9.84 -7.40
N LEU A 104 -0.24 10.01 -6.13
CA LEU A 104 0.36 10.97 -5.22
C LEU A 104 1.59 10.34 -4.56
N ASP A 105 2.75 10.97 -4.71
CA ASP A 105 4.02 10.55 -4.13
C ASP A 105 4.48 11.57 -3.10
N TRP A 106 4.55 11.15 -1.84
CA TRP A 106 4.89 11.99 -0.70
C TRP A 106 6.35 12.46 -0.70
N GLY A 107 7.24 11.75 -1.41
CA GLY A 107 8.67 11.97 -1.35
C GLY A 107 9.30 11.48 -0.05
N TYR A 108 10.45 12.05 0.31
CA TYR A 108 11.17 11.73 1.56
C TYR A 108 11.15 12.93 2.50
N PRO A 109 10.47 12.83 3.66
CA PRO A 109 10.48 13.92 4.60
C PRO A 109 11.89 14.12 5.16
N ASP A 110 12.28 15.37 5.36
CA ASP A 110 13.50 15.70 6.10
C ASP A 110 13.18 16.21 7.51
N ARG A 111 14.22 16.59 8.24
CA ARG A 111 14.08 17.05 9.64
C ARG A 111 13.23 18.30 9.80
N SER A 112 13.09 19.13 8.77
CA SER A 112 12.23 20.32 8.83
C SER A 112 10.74 19.95 8.80
N GLU A 113 10.42 18.78 8.25
CA GLU A 113 9.05 18.28 8.05
C GLU A 113 8.54 17.46 9.23
N ARG A 114 9.32 17.34 10.32
CA ARG A 114 8.94 16.62 11.54
C ARG A 114 7.66 17.13 12.21
N TYR A 115 7.30 18.38 11.93
CA TYR A 115 6.12 19.04 12.46
C TYR A 115 4.90 18.91 11.55
N GLN A 116 5.02 18.26 10.39
CA GLN A 116 3.86 18.00 9.55
C GLN A 116 2.88 17.10 10.30
N THR A 117 1.63 17.51 10.28
CA THR A 117 0.50 16.87 10.96
C THR A 117 -0.35 16.11 9.95
N LEU A 118 -1.36 15.37 10.42
CA LEU A 118 -2.34 14.79 9.49
C LEU A 118 -3.12 15.85 8.71
N GLU A 119 -3.29 17.06 9.27
CA GLU A 119 -3.92 18.18 8.57
C GLU A 119 -3.14 18.56 7.30
N ASP A 120 -1.81 18.63 7.38
CA ASP A 120 -0.96 18.92 6.21
C ASP A 120 -1.12 17.85 5.12
N TYR A 121 -1.16 16.57 5.51
CA TYR A 121 -1.33 15.49 4.54
C TYR A 121 -2.70 15.53 3.85
N LEU A 122 -3.77 15.75 4.60
CA LEU A 122 -5.13 15.64 4.07
C LEU A 122 -5.64 16.96 3.46
N LEU A 123 -5.48 18.07 4.17
CA LEU A 123 -6.09 19.37 3.82
C LEU A 123 -5.14 20.29 3.03
N ARG A 124 -3.87 19.90 2.87
CA ARG A 124 -2.94 20.58 1.95
C ARG A 124 -2.56 19.68 0.78
N TYR A 125 -1.98 18.51 1.04
CA TYR A 125 -1.41 17.71 -0.05
C TYR A 125 -2.47 16.93 -0.85
N VAL A 126 -3.35 16.18 -0.17
CA VAL A 126 -4.46 15.49 -0.86
C VAL A 126 -5.44 16.51 -1.45
N GLU A 127 -5.82 17.54 -0.68
CA GLU A 127 -6.69 18.61 -1.18
C GLU A 127 -6.10 19.31 -2.42
N GLY A 128 -4.82 19.69 -2.39
CA GLY A 128 -4.16 20.34 -3.52
C GLY A 128 -4.08 19.47 -4.78
N ALA A 129 -3.82 18.17 -4.62
CA ALA A 129 -3.84 17.23 -5.74
C ALA A 129 -5.25 17.07 -6.32
N VAL A 130 -6.27 16.97 -5.47
CA VAL A 130 -7.68 16.89 -5.91
C VAL A 130 -8.11 18.17 -6.60
N ASP A 131 -7.78 19.35 -6.05
CA ASP A 131 -8.12 20.64 -6.66
C ASP A 131 -7.48 20.82 -8.03
N HIS A 132 -6.24 20.39 -8.20
CA HIS A 132 -5.59 20.36 -9.51
C HIS A 132 -6.37 19.51 -10.53
N LEU A 133 -6.79 18.30 -10.13
CA LEU A 133 -7.53 17.39 -11.01
C LEU A 133 -8.96 17.87 -11.31
N VAL A 134 -9.65 18.41 -10.31
CA VAL A 134 -10.99 19.00 -10.46
C VAL A 134 -10.91 20.20 -11.42
N ALA A 135 -9.91 21.06 -11.27
CA ALA A 135 -9.69 22.19 -12.19
C ALA A 135 -9.36 21.72 -13.62
N ALA A 136 -8.54 20.69 -13.77
CA ALA A 136 -8.23 20.09 -15.07
C ALA A 136 -9.43 19.39 -15.73
N SER A 137 -10.46 19.06 -14.94
CA SER A 137 -11.68 18.36 -15.38
C SER A 137 -12.91 19.27 -15.42
N ASP A 138 -12.72 20.59 -15.62
CA ASP A 138 -13.78 21.60 -15.69
C ASP A 138 -14.74 21.59 -14.47
N GLY A 139 -14.21 21.29 -13.28
CA GLY A 139 -14.98 21.23 -12.04
C GLY A 139 -15.64 19.88 -11.76
N ALA A 140 -15.44 18.87 -12.61
CA ALA A 140 -15.94 17.53 -12.36
C ALA A 140 -15.21 16.87 -11.16
N PRO A 141 -15.94 16.08 -10.33
CA PRO A 141 -15.34 15.35 -9.23
C PRO A 141 -14.41 14.24 -9.71
N VAL A 142 -13.56 13.72 -8.82
CA VAL A 142 -12.55 12.69 -9.13
C VAL A 142 -12.86 11.35 -8.48
N ASN A 143 -12.40 10.25 -9.06
CA ASN A 143 -12.37 8.96 -8.39
C ASN A 143 -11.12 8.89 -7.50
N MET A 144 -11.25 8.36 -6.30
CA MET A 144 -10.12 8.20 -5.38
C MET A 144 -9.96 6.75 -4.98
N LEU A 145 -8.73 6.23 -5.08
CA LEU A 145 -8.33 4.93 -4.58
C LEU A 145 -7.28 5.13 -3.48
N GLY A 146 -7.63 4.75 -2.26
CA GLY A 146 -6.73 4.79 -1.13
C GLY A 146 -6.16 3.41 -0.79
N VAL A 147 -4.84 3.34 -0.57
CA VAL A 147 -4.12 2.09 -0.27
C VAL A 147 -3.64 2.05 1.17
N CYS A 148 -4.06 1.03 1.93
CA CYS A 148 -3.63 0.83 3.32
C CYS A 148 -3.87 2.10 4.16
N GLN A 149 -2.83 2.73 4.70
CA GLN A 149 -2.95 4.03 5.38
C GLN A 149 -3.48 5.14 4.48
N GLY A 150 -3.15 5.13 3.18
CA GLY A 150 -3.73 6.04 2.20
C GLY A 150 -5.25 5.87 2.04
N GLY A 151 -5.79 4.68 2.32
CA GLY A 151 -7.23 4.45 2.43
C GLY A 151 -7.87 5.13 3.64
N VAL A 152 -7.16 5.14 4.77
CA VAL A 152 -7.59 5.90 5.96
C VAL A 152 -7.64 7.40 5.64
N PHE A 153 -6.63 7.91 4.95
CA PHE A 153 -6.60 9.30 4.49
C PHE A 153 -7.73 9.60 3.52
N ALA A 154 -7.99 8.71 2.56
CA ALA A 154 -9.06 8.85 1.59
C ALA A 154 -10.45 8.85 2.25
N LEU A 155 -10.69 8.02 3.27
CA LEU A 155 -11.94 8.01 4.05
C LEU A 155 -12.12 9.32 4.83
N CYS A 156 -11.07 9.78 5.51
CA CYS A 156 -11.11 11.03 6.25
C CYS A 156 -11.33 12.23 5.31
N TYR A 157 -10.63 12.26 4.19
CA TYR A 157 -10.79 13.30 3.18
C TYR A 157 -12.20 13.27 2.56
N ALA A 158 -12.73 12.07 2.25
CA ALA A 158 -14.09 11.92 1.74
C ALA A 158 -15.14 12.46 2.73
N ALA A 159 -14.98 12.21 4.02
CA ALA A 159 -15.87 12.75 5.05
C ALA A 159 -15.87 14.29 5.08
N LEU A 160 -14.73 14.92 4.79
CA LEU A 160 -14.55 16.38 4.86
C LEU A 160 -14.83 17.12 3.54
N ARG A 161 -14.61 16.47 2.39
CA ARG A 161 -14.57 17.10 1.06
C ARG A 161 -15.34 16.31 -0.01
N GLN A 162 -16.38 15.58 0.39
CA GLN A 162 -17.18 14.71 -0.48
C GLN A 162 -17.57 15.29 -1.86
N PRO A 163 -17.99 16.56 -2.02
CA PRO A 163 -18.40 17.08 -3.33
C PRO A 163 -17.29 17.06 -4.40
N LYS A 164 -16.02 16.94 -4.01
CA LYS A 164 -14.88 16.82 -4.92
C LYS A 164 -14.63 15.38 -5.37
N LEU A 165 -15.34 14.39 -4.81
CA LEU A 165 -15.16 12.97 -5.08
C LEU A 165 -16.41 12.35 -5.71
N ALA A 166 -16.22 11.59 -6.77
CA ALA A 166 -17.29 10.84 -7.43
C ALA A 166 -17.47 9.47 -6.75
N ASN A 167 -16.36 8.75 -6.57
CA ASN A 167 -16.32 7.41 -6.01
C ASN A 167 -15.07 7.21 -5.14
N LEU A 168 -15.18 6.36 -4.12
CA LEU A 168 -14.07 6.00 -3.24
C LEU A 168 -13.82 4.49 -3.29
N ILE A 169 -12.57 4.12 -3.51
CA ILE A 169 -12.10 2.74 -3.45
C ILE A 169 -11.09 2.66 -2.31
N THR A 170 -11.27 1.73 -1.39
CA THR A 170 -10.29 1.43 -0.34
C THR A 170 -9.70 0.06 -0.58
N MET A 171 -8.38 -0.06 -0.55
CA MET A 171 -7.70 -1.33 -0.75
C MET A 171 -6.82 -1.64 0.45
N VAL A 172 -7.00 -2.83 1.04
CA VAL A 172 -6.31 -3.33 2.25
C VAL A 172 -6.24 -2.27 3.37
N THR A 173 -7.34 -1.55 3.56
CA THR A 173 -7.42 -0.37 4.43
C THR A 173 -7.94 -0.74 5.81
N PRO A 174 -7.17 -0.51 6.89
CA PRO A 174 -7.65 -0.74 8.24
C PRO A 174 -8.66 0.34 8.65
N VAL A 175 -9.81 -0.06 9.17
CA VAL A 175 -10.79 0.84 9.78
C VAL A 175 -10.97 0.54 11.26
N ASP A 176 -11.06 -0.74 11.63
CA ASP A 176 -10.94 -1.18 13.02
C ASP A 176 -9.51 -1.57 13.35
N PHE A 177 -8.84 -0.69 14.08
CA PHE A 177 -7.46 -0.91 14.51
C PHE A 177 -7.38 -1.85 15.70
N GLN A 178 -8.45 -2.16 16.43
CA GLN A 178 -8.39 -2.93 17.68
C GLN A 178 -8.95 -4.34 17.54
N THR A 179 -8.94 -4.89 16.33
CA THR A 179 -9.30 -6.29 16.08
C THR A 179 -8.37 -7.25 16.83
N PRO A 180 -8.88 -8.39 17.36
CA PRO A 180 -8.11 -9.28 18.22
C PRO A 180 -6.80 -9.79 17.61
N ASP A 181 -6.80 -10.06 16.29
CA ASP A 181 -5.67 -10.66 15.57
C ASP A 181 -4.68 -9.62 14.99
N ASN A 182 -4.84 -8.33 15.31
CA ASN A 182 -3.98 -7.26 14.80
C ASN A 182 -2.75 -7.05 15.71
N MET A 183 -1.69 -7.82 15.46
CA MET A 183 -0.44 -7.73 16.23
C MET A 183 0.23 -6.35 16.17
N LEU A 184 0.22 -5.70 15.00
CA LEU A 184 0.80 -4.36 14.85
C LEU A 184 0.09 -3.36 15.76
N SER A 185 -1.23 -3.44 15.83
CA SER A 185 -2.01 -2.61 16.74
C SER A 185 -1.74 -2.90 18.20
N HIS A 186 -1.61 -4.17 18.59
CA HIS A 186 -1.24 -4.51 19.98
C HIS A 186 0.04 -3.81 20.42
N TRP A 187 1.05 -3.73 19.55
CA TRP A 187 2.29 -3.01 19.83
C TRP A 187 2.11 -1.49 19.80
N ALA A 188 1.51 -0.95 18.74
CA ALA A 188 1.30 0.49 18.59
C ALA A 188 0.54 1.12 19.78
N ARG A 189 -0.39 0.36 20.39
CA ARG A 189 -1.15 0.80 21.56
C ARG A 189 -0.34 0.90 22.85
N GLN A 190 0.80 0.22 22.93
CA GLN A 190 1.66 0.20 24.10
C GLN A 190 2.85 1.16 23.99
N VAL A 191 3.08 1.73 22.81
CA VAL A 191 4.16 2.69 22.57
C VAL A 191 3.79 4.02 23.22
N ASP A 192 4.71 4.55 24.03
CA ASP A 192 4.70 5.97 24.41
C ASP A 192 5.15 6.79 23.20
N VAL A 193 4.17 7.10 22.34
CA VAL A 193 4.42 7.81 21.10
C VAL A 193 4.88 9.23 21.35
N ASP A 194 4.53 9.81 22.51
CA ASP A 194 4.95 11.15 22.84
C ASP A 194 6.45 11.22 23.07
N LEU A 195 6.96 10.34 23.94
CA LEU A 195 8.38 10.22 24.19
C LEU A 195 9.16 9.85 22.91
N LEU A 196 8.61 8.95 22.08
CA LEU A 196 9.25 8.50 20.85
C LEU A 196 9.47 9.67 19.87
N VAL A 197 8.42 10.43 19.59
CA VAL A 197 8.47 11.55 18.64
C VAL A 197 9.29 12.72 19.21
N ASP A 198 9.13 13.03 20.49
CA ASP A 198 9.92 14.09 21.15
C ASP A 198 11.43 13.81 21.13
N THR A 199 11.81 12.52 21.13
CA THR A 199 13.21 12.09 21.08
C THR A 199 13.77 12.07 19.66
N LEU A 200 13.03 11.55 18.69
CA LEU A 200 13.54 11.27 17.33
C LEU A 200 13.24 12.39 16.32
N GLY A 201 12.19 13.19 16.56
CA GLY A 201 11.65 14.12 15.57
C GLY A 201 10.87 13.35 14.50
N ASN A 202 11.54 12.86 13.46
CA ASN A 202 10.92 11.92 12.52
C ASN A 202 11.03 10.49 13.06
N ILE A 203 10.10 9.62 12.67
CA ILE A 203 10.25 8.19 12.92
C ILE A 203 11.13 7.60 11.81
N PRO A 204 12.30 7.04 12.14
CA PRO A 204 13.21 6.52 11.13
C PRO A 204 12.61 5.33 10.38
N ALA A 205 12.83 5.31 9.06
CA ALA A 205 12.47 4.20 8.18
C ALA A 205 12.94 2.84 8.69
N ASP A 206 14.20 2.75 9.16
CA ASP A 206 14.79 1.51 9.67
C ASP A 206 14.06 0.95 10.90
N LEU A 207 13.55 1.84 11.76
CA LEU A 207 12.77 1.44 12.94
C LEU A 207 11.42 0.85 12.51
N MET A 208 10.78 1.48 11.52
CA MET A 208 9.53 0.97 10.95
C MET A 208 9.74 -0.38 10.27
N ASN A 209 10.77 -0.51 9.45
CA ASN A 209 11.12 -1.75 8.76
C ASN A 209 11.42 -2.88 9.74
N ALA A 210 12.20 -2.61 10.78
CA ALA A 210 12.43 -3.58 11.86
C ALA A 210 11.10 -4.04 12.49
N SER A 211 10.18 -3.12 12.75
CA SER A 211 8.87 -3.42 13.34
C SER A 211 8.03 -4.33 12.42
N TYR A 212 8.00 -4.04 11.11
CA TYR A 212 7.27 -4.87 10.14
C TYR A 212 7.87 -6.26 9.98
N LEU A 213 9.21 -6.38 9.93
CA LEU A 213 9.90 -7.67 9.86
C LEU A 213 9.61 -8.53 11.10
N MET A 214 9.46 -7.91 12.27
CA MET A 214 9.13 -8.59 13.52
C MET A 214 7.68 -9.08 13.60
N LEU A 215 6.77 -8.62 12.73
CA LEU A 215 5.39 -9.16 12.70
C LEU A 215 5.36 -10.62 12.27
N LYS A 216 6.32 -11.06 11.45
CA LYS A 216 6.48 -12.47 11.05
C LYS A 216 7.95 -12.84 10.92
N PRO A 217 8.68 -12.95 12.05
CA PRO A 217 10.13 -13.07 12.03
C PRO A 217 10.57 -14.36 11.33
N PHE A 218 9.83 -15.46 11.47
CA PHE A 218 10.15 -16.71 10.79
C PHE A 218 9.85 -16.66 9.27
N ARG A 219 8.71 -16.11 8.85
CA ARG A 219 8.33 -16.06 7.43
C ARG A 219 9.15 -15.02 6.66
N LEU A 220 9.37 -13.84 7.26
CA LEU A 220 10.03 -12.71 6.61
C LEU A 220 11.56 -12.73 6.73
N ASN A 221 12.14 -13.37 7.76
CA ASN A 221 13.60 -13.45 7.94
C ASN A 221 14.21 -14.84 7.72
N ILE A 222 13.45 -15.93 7.68
CA ILE A 222 14.02 -17.29 7.58
C ILE A 222 13.47 -18.02 6.36
N GLN A 223 12.15 -18.22 6.28
CA GLN A 223 11.51 -18.96 5.19
C GLN A 223 11.75 -18.31 3.82
N LYS A 224 11.80 -16.98 3.79
CA LYS A 224 12.11 -16.18 2.60
C LYS A 224 13.48 -16.48 2.00
N TYR A 225 14.53 -16.60 2.83
CA TYR A 225 15.88 -16.90 2.36
C TYR A 225 16.09 -18.39 2.08
N VAL A 226 15.31 -19.27 2.71
CA VAL A 226 15.27 -20.68 2.32
C VAL A 226 14.60 -20.84 0.95
N GLY A 227 13.47 -20.17 0.71
CA GLY A 227 12.82 -20.16 -0.60
C GLY A 227 13.63 -19.44 -1.69
N LEU A 228 14.51 -18.50 -1.31
CA LEU A 228 15.49 -17.91 -2.23
C LEU A 228 16.39 -19.00 -2.83
N LEU A 229 16.86 -19.95 -2.03
CA LEU A 229 17.70 -21.08 -2.51
C LEU A 229 16.99 -21.91 -3.57
N ASP A 230 15.66 -21.99 -3.52
CA ASP A 230 14.86 -22.75 -4.49
C ASP A 230 14.75 -22.05 -5.85
N ILE A 231 14.89 -20.72 -5.89
CA ILE A 231 14.76 -19.87 -7.09
C ILE A 231 16.09 -19.28 -7.59
N LEU A 232 17.21 -19.58 -6.92
CA LEU A 232 18.53 -19.01 -7.25
C LEU A 232 18.97 -19.28 -8.70
N ASP A 233 18.47 -20.36 -9.30
CA ASP A 233 18.72 -20.77 -10.68
C ASP A 233 17.71 -20.19 -11.70
N ASP A 234 16.66 -19.52 -11.24
CA ASP A 234 15.67 -18.83 -12.07
C ASP A 234 15.89 -17.30 -12.05
N LYS A 235 16.44 -16.79 -13.14
CA LYS A 235 16.74 -15.36 -13.28
C LYS A 235 15.50 -14.46 -13.11
N ALA A 236 14.34 -14.87 -13.62
CA ALA A 236 13.13 -14.04 -13.55
C ALA A 236 12.59 -13.99 -12.12
N ALA A 237 12.50 -15.15 -11.46
CA ALA A 237 12.07 -15.24 -10.07
C ALA A 237 13.04 -14.51 -9.12
N LEU A 238 14.34 -14.58 -9.36
CA LEU A 238 15.36 -13.85 -8.61
C LEU A 238 15.23 -12.33 -8.79
N GLN A 239 15.01 -11.85 -10.02
CA GLN A 239 14.78 -10.43 -10.29
C GLN A 239 13.52 -9.92 -9.59
N ASP A 240 12.41 -10.66 -9.67
CA ASP A 240 11.17 -10.34 -8.96
C ASP A 240 11.37 -10.23 -7.45
N PHE A 241 12.13 -11.18 -6.87
CA PHE A 241 12.49 -11.17 -5.46
C PHE A 241 13.29 -9.92 -5.09
N LEU A 242 14.32 -9.58 -5.89
CA LEU A 242 15.15 -8.41 -5.64
C LEU A 242 14.37 -7.09 -5.81
N ARG A 243 13.42 -7.00 -6.75
CA ARG A 243 12.50 -5.84 -6.87
C ARG A 243 11.71 -5.64 -5.59
N MET A 244 11.15 -6.74 -5.08
CA MET A 244 10.39 -6.74 -3.83
C MET A 244 11.25 -6.35 -2.62
N GLU A 245 12.48 -6.85 -2.54
CA GLU A 245 13.41 -6.44 -1.50
C GLU A 245 13.71 -4.95 -1.56
N LYS A 246 14.04 -4.45 -2.76
CA LYS A 246 14.32 -3.04 -2.97
C LYS A 246 13.14 -2.18 -2.50
N TRP A 247 11.91 -2.57 -2.84
CA TRP A 247 10.72 -1.87 -2.36
C TRP A 247 10.53 -1.94 -0.84
N ILE A 248 10.71 -3.12 -0.23
CA ILE A 248 10.55 -3.29 1.22
C ILE A 248 11.53 -2.41 2.00
N PHE A 249 12.76 -2.23 1.48
CA PHE A 249 13.80 -1.44 2.13
C PHE A 249 13.87 0.02 1.67
N ASP A 250 13.12 0.40 0.63
CA ASP A 250 12.96 1.78 0.21
C ASP A 250 11.78 2.43 0.94
N SER A 251 12.04 2.75 2.20
CA SER A 251 11.07 3.32 3.11
C SER A 251 11.49 4.74 3.46
N PRO A 252 10.62 5.75 3.27
CA PRO A 252 10.87 7.08 3.79
C PRO A 252 10.71 7.10 5.32
N ASP A 253 11.37 8.06 5.96
CA ASP A 253 11.04 8.45 7.34
C ASP A 253 9.57 8.89 7.41
N LEU A 254 8.96 8.84 8.60
CA LEU A 254 7.63 9.39 8.83
C LEU A 254 7.74 10.69 9.62
N ALA A 255 6.99 11.72 9.19
CA ALA A 255 6.90 12.97 9.93
C ALA A 255 6.36 12.71 11.35
N GLY A 256 7.05 13.27 12.34
CA GLY A 256 6.82 13.00 13.76
C GLY A 256 5.39 13.27 14.23
N GLU A 257 4.89 14.48 14.00
CA GLU A 257 3.57 14.88 14.49
C GLU A 257 2.44 14.12 13.78
N ALA A 258 2.53 13.90 12.46
CA ALA A 258 1.58 13.05 11.74
C ALA A 258 1.58 11.60 12.25
N PHE A 259 2.76 11.05 12.57
CA PHE A 259 2.85 9.72 13.18
C PHE A 259 2.22 9.70 14.58
N ARG A 260 2.52 10.71 15.41
CA ARG A 260 1.94 10.86 16.76
C ARG A 260 0.42 10.88 16.71
N ASP A 261 -0.13 11.73 15.85
CA ASP A 261 -1.57 11.86 15.63
C ASP A 261 -2.16 10.54 15.14
N PHE A 262 -1.50 9.89 14.19
CA PHE A 262 -2.00 8.63 13.64
C PHE A 262 -2.07 7.52 14.72
N ILE A 263 -1.02 7.38 15.53
CA ILE A 263 -1.00 6.39 16.61
C ILE A 263 -2.08 6.69 17.66
N LYS A 264 -2.18 7.95 18.10
CA LYS A 264 -3.15 8.35 19.14
C LYS A 264 -4.60 8.17 18.67
N GLN A 265 -4.93 8.68 17.49
CA GLN A 265 -6.32 8.72 17.03
C GLN A 265 -6.81 7.37 16.50
N PHE A 266 -5.95 6.64 15.77
CA PHE A 266 -6.36 5.43 15.06
C PHE A 266 -6.01 4.16 15.85
N TYR A 267 -4.73 3.94 16.20
CA TYR A 267 -4.35 2.72 16.91
C TYR A 267 -4.82 2.69 18.38
N GLN A 268 -4.54 3.76 19.13
CA GLN A 268 -4.89 3.86 20.55
C GLN A 268 -6.37 4.22 20.75
N GLY A 269 -6.85 5.22 20.02
CA GLY A 269 -8.22 5.72 20.10
C GLY A 269 -9.26 4.85 19.39
N ASN A 270 -8.88 4.18 18.30
CA ASN A 270 -9.80 3.51 17.37
C ASN A 270 -10.93 4.43 16.88
N GLY A 271 -10.60 5.69 16.60
CA GLY A 271 -11.58 6.77 16.41
C GLY A 271 -12.61 6.49 15.33
N LEU A 272 -12.21 5.91 14.20
CA LEU A 272 -13.13 5.56 13.09
C LEU A 272 -14.24 4.59 13.51
N MET A 273 -13.99 3.74 14.51
CA MET A 273 -14.98 2.80 15.05
C MET A 273 -15.76 3.35 16.26
N ARG A 274 -15.38 4.51 16.79
CA ARG A 274 -15.93 5.09 18.02
C ARG A 274 -16.57 6.46 17.78
N ASP A 275 -15.93 7.52 18.24
CA ASP A 275 -16.48 8.87 18.25
C ASP A 275 -15.93 9.72 17.10
N GLY A 276 -15.18 9.14 16.17
CA GLY A 276 -14.52 9.83 15.08
C GLY A 276 -13.07 10.24 15.40
N VAL A 277 -12.46 10.97 14.48
CA VAL A 277 -11.11 11.55 14.59
C VAL A 277 -11.16 13.04 14.28
N THR A 278 -10.11 13.78 14.58
CA THR A 278 -9.99 15.21 14.30
C THR A 278 -8.80 15.46 13.37
N ILE A 279 -9.05 16.16 12.27
CA ILE A 279 -8.04 16.57 11.29
C ILE A 279 -8.04 18.10 11.25
N GLY A 280 -6.98 18.72 11.76
CA GLY A 280 -6.96 20.15 12.04
C GLY A 280 -8.03 20.52 13.08
N GLU A 281 -8.97 21.38 12.70
CA GLU A 281 -10.14 21.74 13.52
C GLU A 281 -11.41 20.97 13.12
N GLU A 282 -11.34 20.12 12.09
CA GLU A 282 -12.49 19.45 11.50
C GLU A 282 -12.69 18.03 12.05
N HIS A 283 -13.94 17.69 12.36
CA HIS A 283 -14.30 16.39 12.91
C HIS A 283 -14.72 15.39 11.82
N VAL A 284 -14.07 14.22 11.81
CA VAL A 284 -14.28 13.15 10.85
C VAL A 284 -15.00 11.98 11.49
N ASP A 285 -16.12 11.59 10.88
CA ASP A 285 -16.86 10.37 11.20
C ASP A 285 -17.18 9.61 9.92
N LEU A 286 -17.03 8.27 9.91
CA LEU A 286 -17.33 7.45 8.74
C LEU A 286 -18.79 7.55 8.28
N ARG A 287 -19.71 7.90 9.17
CA ARG A 287 -21.13 8.16 8.84
C ARG A 287 -21.30 9.36 7.91
N GLN A 288 -20.30 10.23 7.80
CA GLN A 288 -20.31 11.38 6.89
C GLN A 288 -19.94 10.98 5.45
N VAL A 289 -19.30 9.83 5.26
CA VAL A 289 -18.98 9.31 3.92
C VAL A 289 -20.24 8.66 3.36
N THR A 290 -20.94 9.36 2.47
CA THR A 290 -22.20 8.92 1.84
C THR A 290 -22.07 8.66 0.33
N LEU A 291 -20.92 8.95 -0.28
CA LEU A 291 -20.62 8.66 -1.68
C LEU A 291 -20.40 7.13 -1.89
N PRO A 292 -20.48 6.61 -3.13
CA PRO A 292 -20.25 5.19 -3.41
C PRO A 292 -18.87 4.69 -2.95
N VAL A 293 -18.84 3.55 -2.25
CA VAL A 293 -17.59 2.99 -1.71
C VAL A 293 -17.41 1.52 -2.10
N LEU A 294 -16.25 1.22 -2.69
CA LEU A 294 -15.77 -0.14 -2.90
C LEU A 294 -14.66 -0.46 -1.90
N ASN A 295 -14.89 -1.45 -1.05
CA ASN A 295 -13.88 -1.96 -0.11
C ASN A 295 -13.26 -3.26 -0.62
N ILE A 296 -11.97 -3.20 -0.94
CA ILE A 296 -11.16 -4.33 -1.41
C ILE A 296 -10.25 -4.80 -0.27
N TYR A 297 -10.30 -6.09 0.07
CA TYR A 297 -9.43 -6.68 1.09
C TYR A 297 -8.88 -8.05 0.70
N ALA A 298 -7.81 -8.47 1.37
CA ALA A 298 -7.14 -9.74 1.13
C ALA A 298 -7.42 -10.73 2.27
N GLU A 299 -7.88 -11.94 1.95
CA GLU A 299 -8.40 -12.93 2.92
C GLU A 299 -7.36 -13.46 3.90
N GLN A 300 -6.08 -13.44 3.51
CA GLN A 300 -4.96 -13.93 4.32
C GLN A 300 -4.03 -12.78 4.72
N ASP A 301 -4.55 -11.56 4.73
CA ASP A 301 -3.84 -10.40 5.23
C ASP A 301 -3.67 -10.53 6.75
N HIS A 302 -2.43 -10.33 7.18
CA HIS A 302 -2.03 -10.40 8.58
C HIS A 302 -1.53 -9.06 9.08
N LEU A 303 -1.27 -8.10 8.18
CA LEU A 303 -0.93 -6.73 8.53
C LEU A 303 -2.22 -5.96 8.80
N VAL A 304 -3.20 -6.13 7.91
CA VAL A 304 -4.55 -5.60 8.05
C VAL A 304 -5.51 -6.79 7.97
N PRO A 305 -5.85 -7.44 9.11
CA PRO A 305 -6.78 -8.56 9.11
C PRO A 305 -8.09 -8.20 8.37
N PRO A 306 -8.72 -9.12 7.63
CA PRO A 306 -9.95 -8.84 6.89
C PRO A 306 -11.03 -8.14 7.72
N ASP A 307 -11.20 -8.55 8.96
CA ASP A 307 -12.19 -7.96 9.88
C ASP A 307 -11.89 -6.48 10.17
N ALA A 308 -10.62 -6.07 10.17
CA ALA A 308 -10.22 -4.67 10.34
C ALA A 308 -10.70 -3.80 9.18
N SER A 309 -10.69 -4.33 7.95
CA SER A 309 -11.18 -3.63 6.76
C SER A 309 -12.69 -3.68 6.64
N ARG A 310 -13.31 -4.85 6.91
CA ARG A 310 -14.75 -5.08 6.75
C ARG A 310 -15.60 -4.35 7.80
N ALA A 311 -15.02 -4.02 8.95
CA ALA A 311 -15.69 -3.22 9.98
C ALA A 311 -16.25 -1.89 9.45
N MET A 312 -15.69 -1.35 8.35
CA MET A 312 -16.17 -0.18 7.64
C MET A 312 -17.66 -0.25 7.29
N GLY A 313 -18.14 -1.40 6.79
CA GLY A 313 -19.52 -1.55 6.32
C GLY A 313 -20.57 -1.29 7.40
N ALA A 314 -20.23 -1.46 8.68
CA ALA A 314 -21.12 -1.19 9.80
C ALA A 314 -21.15 0.28 10.24
N ARG A 315 -20.26 1.12 9.71
CA ARG A 315 -20.03 2.50 10.17
C ARG A 315 -20.21 3.54 9.08
N ILE A 316 -20.01 3.17 7.83
CA ILE A 316 -20.07 4.09 6.69
C ILE A 316 -21.50 4.60 6.47
N GLY A 317 -21.63 5.87 6.09
CA GLY A 317 -22.94 6.49 5.79
C GLY A 317 -23.47 6.17 4.39
N SER A 318 -22.65 5.56 3.54
CA SER A 318 -22.98 5.26 2.15
C SER A 318 -24.03 4.16 2.03
N THR A 319 -25.04 4.42 1.22
CA THR A 319 -26.03 3.41 0.82
C THR A 319 -25.56 2.56 -0.34
N ASP A 320 -24.46 2.95 -1.01
CA ASP A 320 -23.83 2.22 -2.09
C ASP A 320 -22.44 1.74 -1.64
N TYR A 321 -22.45 0.66 -0.85
CA TYR A 321 -21.25 0.03 -0.30
C TYR A 321 -21.11 -1.39 -0.84
N THR A 322 -19.97 -1.68 -1.46
CA THR A 322 -19.64 -3.00 -2.02
C THR A 322 -18.34 -3.52 -1.43
N GLU A 323 -18.27 -4.82 -1.15
CA GLU A 323 -17.05 -5.51 -0.71
C GLU A 323 -16.55 -6.48 -1.78
N SER A 324 -15.23 -6.53 -1.98
CA SER A 324 -14.58 -7.55 -2.81
C SER A 324 -13.37 -8.13 -2.08
N SER A 325 -13.30 -9.47 -2.00
CA SER A 325 -12.21 -10.18 -1.35
C SER A 325 -11.30 -10.86 -2.37
N PHE A 326 -10.01 -10.95 -2.04
CA PHE A 326 -9.02 -11.65 -2.84
C PHE A 326 -8.25 -12.67 -2.02
N ARG A 327 -7.99 -13.82 -2.62
CA ARG A 327 -7.12 -14.86 -2.02
C ARG A 327 -5.67 -14.42 -2.10
N GLY A 328 -5.12 -13.98 -0.97
CA GLY A 328 -3.72 -13.56 -0.86
C GLY A 328 -3.46 -12.87 0.48
N GLY A 329 -2.20 -12.48 0.72
CA GLY A 329 -1.82 -11.61 1.83
C GLY A 329 -1.73 -10.14 1.42
N HIS A 330 -1.36 -9.26 2.35
CA HIS A 330 -1.30 -7.80 2.17
C HIS A 330 -0.66 -7.35 0.86
N ILE A 331 0.55 -7.84 0.59
CA ILE A 331 1.32 -7.50 -0.62
C ILE A 331 0.84 -8.30 -1.84
N GLY A 332 0.27 -9.49 -1.61
CA GLY A 332 -0.17 -10.40 -2.66
C GLY A 332 -1.24 -9.80 -3.57
N ILE A 333 -2.00 -8.82 -3.08
CA ILE A 333 -2.97 -8.08 -3.88
C ILE A 333 -2.34 -7.25 -5.01
N TYR A 334 -1.07 -6.85 -4.86
CA TYR A 334 -0.31 -6.11 -5.87
C TYR A 334 0.51 -7.02 -6.76
N VAL A 335 1.09 -8.09 -6.22
CA VAL A 335 2.15 -8.83 -6.93
C VAL A 335 1.74 -10.21 -7.41
N SER A 336 0.64 -10.76 -6.90
CA SER A 336 0.20 -12.07 -7.38
C SER A 336 -0.39 -11.94 -8.78
N GLY A 337 -0.01 -12.83 -9.69
CA GLY A 337 -0.54 -12.81 -11.06
C GLY A 337 -2.06 -12.96 -11.14
N ARG A 338 -2.70 -13.56 -10.12
CA ARG A 338 -4.18 -13.60 -10.00
C ARG A 338 -4.73 -12.23 -9.63
N ALA A 339 -4.25 -11.61 -8.56
CA ALA A 339 -4.75 -10.30 -8.13
C ALA A 339 -4.52 -9.24 -9.22
N GLN A 340 -3.39 -9.31 -9.93
CA GLN A 340 -3.14 -8.48 -11.11
C GLN A 340 -4.19 -8.64 -12.22
N ARG A 341 -4.83 -9.80 -12.38
CA ARG A 341 -5.92 -9.97 -13.36
C ARG A 341 -7.27 -9.50 -12.82
N GLU A 342 -7.54 -9.75 -11.55
CA GLU A 342 -8.88 -9.59 -10.99
C GLU A 342 -9.12 -8.21 -10.36
N VAL A 343 -8.12 -7.63 -9.68
CA VAL A 343 -8.25 -6.34 -8.96
C VAL A 343 -8.51 -5.15 -9.92
N PRO A 344 -7.71 -4.93 -10.99
CA PRO A 344 -7.97 -3.82 -11.90
C PRO A 344 -9.31 -3.97 -12.64
N GLY A 345 -9.68 -5.20 -13.00
CA GLY A 345 -10.98 -5.50 -13.62
C GLY A 345 -12.13 -5.19 -12.67
N THR A 346 -12.05 -5.64 -11.42
CA THR A 346 -13.06 -5.33 -10.38
C THR A 346 -13.24 -3.83 -10.19
N ILE A 347 -12.13 -3.09 -10.11
CA ILE A 347 -12.16 -1.61 -10.01
C ILE A 347 -12.83 -1.01 -11.24
N SER A 348 -12.43 -1.44 -12.43
CA SER A 348 -12.93 -0.90 -13.69
C SER A 348 -14.41 -1.17 -13.89
N ASP A 349 -14.86 -2.40 -13.63
CA ASP A 349 -16.25 -2.80 -13.78
C ASP A 349 -17.13 -2.04 -12.78
N TRP A 350 -16.69 -1.94 -11.52
CA TRP A 350 -17.42 -1.20 -10.48
C TRP A 350 -17.52 0.30 -10.77
N LEU A 351 -16.45 0.91 -11.29
CA LEU A 351 -16.47 2.31 -11.72
C LEU A 351 -17.37 2.51 -12.94
N ALA A 352 -17.35 1.61 -13.92
CA ALA A 352 -18.15 1.73 -15.14
C ALA A 352 -19.67 1.74 -14.87
N GLU A 353 -20.12 1.11 -13.78
CA GLU A 353 -21.51 1.17 -13.32
C GLU A 353 -21.92 2.56 -12.75
N ARG A 354 -20.93 3.43 -12.48
CA ARG A 354 -21.07 4.71 -11.78
C ARG A 354 -20.43 5.90 -12.53
N SER A 355 -19.95 5.68 -13.76
CA SER A 355 -19.29 6.67 -14.62
C SER A 355 -20.25 7.52 -15.45
#